data_AF-A0A812UCG7-F1
#
_entry.id   AF-A0A812UCG7-F1
#
_cell.length_a   1.000
_cell.length_b   1.000
_cell.length_c   1.000
_cell.angle_alpha   90.00
_cell.angle_beta   90.00
_cell.angle_gamma   90.00
#
_symmetry.space_group_name_H-M   'P 1'
#
loop_
_entity.id
_entity.type
_entity.pdbx_description
1 polymer ?
#
loop_
_entity_poly.entity_id
_entity_poly.type
_entity_poly.pdbx_seq_one_letter_code
_entity_poly.pdbx_strand_id
1 'polypeptide(L)'
;MLEQDRLGLWEYSAPAQSFDIFLSHTWLTPGRWKVVSLLFQSGYHFTLVSVVTCVAATCLLCGWRVLPMPFTYIVDYPDFEAHYPYAPWPSMMGLLSTVSWIPF
;
A
#
# COMPACT_ATOMS: atom_id res chain seq x y z
N MET A 1 23.00 -13.07 33.11
CA MET A 1 21.64 -13.48 32.69
C MET A 1 21.83 -14.67 31.78
N LEU A 2 21.45 -15.87 32.22
CA LEU A 2 21.74 -17.13 31.52
C LEU A 2 20.74 -17.32 30.38
N GLU A 3 21.19 -17.88 29.25
CA GLU A 3 20.38 -18.13 28.04
C GLU A 3 19.10 -18.93 28.33
N GLN A 4 19.14 -19.76 29.37
CA GLN A 4 18.00 -20.57 29.84
C GLN A 4 16.83 -19.72 30.36
N ASP A 5 17.10 -18.55 30.96
CA ASP A 5 16.03 -17.63 31.41
C ASP A 5 15.31 -16.98 30.21
N ARG A 6 16.00 -16.81 29.07
CA ARG A 6 15.41 -16.21 27.86
C ARG A 6 14.45 -17.17 27.16
N LEU A 7 14.73 -18.47 27.19
CA LEU A 7 13.90 -19.49 26.55
C LEU A 7 12.56 -19.68 27.26
N GLY A 8 12.55 -19.61 28.60
CA GLY A 8 11.33 -19.73 29.39
C GLY A 8 10.30 -18.63 29.14
N LEU A 9 10.72 -17.43 28.71
CA LEU A 9 9.79 -16.34 28.40
C LEU A 9 8.92 -16.60 27.16
N TRP A 10 9.42 -17.38 26.19
CA TRP A 10 8.69 -17.66 24.96
C TRP A 10 7.56 -18.66 25.17
N GLU A 11 7.70 -19.58 26.12
CA GLU A 11 6.66 -20.58 26.47
C GLU A 11 5.38 -19.94 27.04
N TYR A 12 5.46 -18.72 27.57
CA TYR A 12 4.30 -17.97 28.09
C TYR A 12 3.70 -16.98 27.08
N SER A 13 4.29 -16.82 25.90
CA SER A 13 3.78 -15.91 24.88
C SER A 13 2.67 -16.58 24.06
N ALA A 14 1.42 -16.18 24.30
CA ALA A 14 0.31 -16.55 23.44
C ALA A 14 0.28 -15.65 22.18
N PRO A 15 -0.12 -16.17 21.00
CA PRO A 15 -0.28 -15.34 19.81
C PRO A 15 -1.33 -14.26 20.09
N ALA A 16 -0.92 -12.99 19.97
CA ALA A 16 -1.79 -11.85 20.22
C ALA A 16 -2.94 -11.83 19.18
N GLN A 17 -4.17 -12.03 19.65
CA GLN A 17 -5.37 -12.09 18.82
C GLN A 17 -5.75 -10.72 18.23
N SER A 18 -5.35 -9.64 18.91
CA SER A 18 -5.46 -8.25 18.46
C SER A 18 -4.41 -7.39 19.15
N PHE A 19 -3.82 -6.44 18.42
CA PHE A 19 -2.98 -5.41 19.02
C PHE A 19 -3.87 -4.27 19.52
N ASP A 20 -4.08 -4.18 20.83
CA ASP A 20 -4.59 -2.94 21.41
C ASP A 20 -3.50 -1.88 21.30
N ILE A 21 -3.77 -0.83 20.53
CA ILE A 21 -2.83 0.29 20.32
C ILE A 21 -2.84 1.13 21.61
N PHE A 22 -2.08 0.68 22.61
CA PHE A 22 -1.83 1.46 23.82
C PHE A 22 -0.80 2.55 23.48
N LEU A 23 -1.31 3.76 23.24
CA LEU A 23 -0.51 4.98 23.15
C LEU A 23 0.03 5.33 24.54
N SER A 24 1.18 4.78 24.93
CA SER A 24 1.84 5.18 26.17
C SER A 24 2.36 6.61 26.03
N HIS A 25 1.98 7.45 27.00
CA HIS A 25 2.20 8.89 27.05
C HIS A 25 3.68 9.30 27.28
N THR A 26 4.64 8.39 27.05
CA THR A 26 6.05 8.51 27.46
C THR A 26 7.06 8.55 26.31
N TRP A 27 6.61 8.63 25.06
CA TRP A 27 7.54 8.51 23.93
C TRP A 27 8.10 9.85 23.44
N LEU A 28 9.39 10.04 23.72
CA LEU A 28 10.24 11.16 23.32
C LEU A 28 10.64 11.08 21.83
N THR A 29 9.67 11.10 20.90
CA THR A 29 9.94 11.16 19.45
C THR A 29 9.19 12.34 18.82
N PRO A 30 9.79 13.07 17.85
CA PRO A 30 9.19 14.26 17.26
C PRO A 30 7.84 13.92 16.58
N GLY A 31 6.76 14.48 17.10
CA GLY A 31 5.40 13.94 16.98
C GLY A 31 4.78 13.87 15.58
N ARG A 32 5.31 14.58 14.57
CA ARG A 32 4.66 14.66 13.24
C ARG A 32 4.80 13.38 12.43
N TRP A 33 5.99 12.78 12.40
CA TRP A 33 6.24 11.52 11.71
C TRP A 33 5.58 10.33 12.40
N LYS A 34 5.41 10.43 13.72
CA LYS A 34 4.76 9.41 14.55
C LYS A 34 3.25 9.34 14.31
N VAL A 35 2.60 10.49 14.17
CA VAL A 35 1.18 10.54 13.79
C VAL A 35 0.98 9.95 12.39
N VAL A 36 1.87 10.26 11.44
CA VAL A 36 1.81 9.69 10.08
C VAL A 36 2.00 8.17 10.11
N SER A 37 2.98 7.66 10.85
CA SER A 37 3.20 6.21 10.95
C SER A 37 2.04 5.49 11.63
N LEU A 38 1.44 6.09 12.67
CA LEU A 38 0.25 5.55 13.34
C LEU A 38 -1.00 5.60 12.45
N LEU A 39 -1.20 6.67 11.69
CA LEU A 39 -2.29 6.75 10.71
C LEU A 39 -2.12 5.71 9.59
N PHE A 40 -0.88 5.48 9.17
CA PHE A 40 -0.59 4.45 8.18
C PHE A 40 -0.81 3.05 8.77
N GLN A 41 -0.43 2.82 10.03
CA GLN A 41 -0.59 1.51 10.68
C GLN A 41 -2.05 1.19 11.03
N SER A 42 -2.84 2.15 11.51
CA SER A 42 -4.25 1.94 11.86
C SER A 42 -5.20 2.10 10.65
N GLY A 43 -4.86 2.99 9.74
CA GLY A 43 -5.67 3.35 8.58
C GLY A 43 -5.28 2.63 7.29
N TYR A 44 -4.28 1.75 7.31
CA TYR A 44 -3.81 1.03 6.11
C TYR A 44 -4.95 0.28 5.39
N HIS A 45 -5.84 -0.39 6.13
CA HIS A 45 -6.97 -1.10 5.55
C HIS A 45 -7.95 -0.15 4.84
N PHE A 46 -8.34 0.95 5.50
CA PHE A 46 -9.24 1.94 4.90
C PHE A 46 -8.60 2.67 3.72
N THR A 47 -7.32 3.00 3.83
CA THR A 47 -6.53 3.63 2.77
C THR A 47 -6.46 2.70 1.56
N LEU A 48 -6.15 1.41 1.75
CA LEU A 48 -6.13 0.44 0.67
C LEU A 48 -7.51 0.27 0.01
N VAL A 49 -8.58 0.15 0.80
CA VAL A 49 -9.94 0.04 0.25
C VAL A 49 -10.30 1.31 -0.55
N SER A 50 -9.95 2.49 -0.05
CA SER A 50 -10.17 3.75 -0.77
C SER A 50 -9.38 3.83 -2.08
N VAL A 51 -8.14 3.35 -2.10
CA VAL A 51 -7.30 3.31 -3.32
C VAL A 51 -7.89 2.32 -4.33
N VAL A 52 -8.26 1.12 -3.90
CA VAL A 52 -8.85 0.10 -4.78
C VAL A 52 -10.18 0.59 -5.37
N THR A 53 -11.04 1.21 -4.55
CA THR A 53 -12.33 1.76 -5.02
C THR A 53 -12.14 2.94 -5.96
N CYS A 54 -11.18 3.84 -5.68
CA CYS A 54 -10.87 4.97 -6.56
C CYS A 54 -10.31 4.51 -7.91
N VAL A 55 -9.42 3.51 -7.92
CA VAL A 55 -8.90 2.90 -9.16
C VAL A 55 -10.01 2.22 -9.94
N ALA A 56 -10.86 1.43 -9.28
CA ALA A 56 -11.99 0.77 -9.93
C ALA A 56 -12.98 1.77 -10.55
N ALA A 57 -13.33 2.84 -9.82
CA ALA A 57 -14.20 3.90 -10.32
C ALA A 57 -13.59 4.60 -11.53
N THR A 58 -12.28 4.91 -11.48
CA THR A 58 -11.56 5.53 -12.60
C THR A 58 -11.54 4.62 -13.83
N CYS A 59 -11.30 3.31 -13.66
CA CYS A 59 -11.38 2.33 -14.75
C CYS A 59 -12.76 2.32 -15.42
N LEU A 60 -13.83 2.32 -14.63
CA LEU A 60 -15.20 2.34 -15.15
C LEU A 60 -15.51 3.65 -15.89
N LEU A 61 -15.12 4.79 -15.33
CA LEU A 61 -15.31 6.12 -15.94
C LEU A 61 -14.54 6.25 -17.26
N CYS A 62 -13.31 5.74 -17.32
CA CYS A 62 -12.51 5.68 -18.55
C CYS A 62 -13.12 4.72 -19.58
N GLY A 63 -13.61 3.55 -19.14
CA GLY A 63 -14.29 2.57 -20.00
C GLY A 63 -15.58 3.11 -20.63
N TRP A 64 -16.33 3.92 -19.88
CA TRP A 64 -17.50 4.64 -20.38
C TRP A 64 -17.16 5.93 -21.16
N ARG A 65 -15.88 6.21 -21.38
CA ARG A 65 -15.41 7.42 -22.09
C ARG A 65 -15.88 8.74 -21.46
N VAL A 66 -16.27 8.72 -20.19
CA VAL A 66 -16.63 9.92 -19.43
C VAL A 66 -15.38 10.71 -19.06
N LEU A 67 -14.28 10.01 -18.78
CA LEU A 67 -12.98 10.62 -18.49
C LEU A 67 -12.00 10.42 -19.66
N PRO A 68 -11.34 11.49 -20.17
CA PRO A 68 -10.24 11.35 -21.10
C PRO A 68 -9.04 10.72 -20.40
N MET A 69 -8.38 9.77 -21.06
CA MET A 69 -7.16 9.15 -20.51
C MET A 69 -6.03 10.18 -20.50
N PRO A 70 -5.36 10.38 -19.35
CA PRO A 70 -4.39 11.46 -19.19
C PRO A 70 -3.04 11.20 -19.87
N PHE A 71 -2.73 9.94 -20.23
CA PHE A 71 -1.47 9.59 -20.86
C PHE A 71 -1.69 9.09 -22.29
N THR A 72 -0.78 9.44 -23.18
CA THR A 72 -0.72 8.94 -24.55
C THR A 72 0.60 8.24 -24.74
N TYR A 73 0.56 6.96 -25.13
CA TYR A 73 1.73 6.20 -25.51
C TYR A 73 1.91 6.32 -27.02
N ILE A 74 3.07 6.80 -27.45
CA ILE A 74 3.45 6.90 -28.86
C ILE A 74 4.30 5.67 -29.16
N VAL A 75 3.83 4.85 -30.08
CA VAL A 75 4.61 3.73 -30.62
C VAL A 75 5.13 4.17 -31.96
N ASP A 76 6.44 4.36 -32.04
CA ASP A 76 7.15 4.77 -33.25
C ASP A 76 7.85 3.55 -33.84
N TYR A 77 7.24 2.97 -34.88
CA TYR A 77 7.86 1.96 -35.73
C TYR A 77 8.16 2.56 -37.11
N PRO A 78 9.19 2.06 -37.82
CA PRO A 78 9.65 2.65 -39.09
C PRO A 78 8.57 2.91 -40.15
N ASP A 79 7.46 2.16 -40.13
CA ASP A 79 6.32 2.31 -41.04
C ASP A 79 4.97 2.49 -40.31
N PHE A 80 4.98 2.70 -38.99
CA PHE A 80 3.74 2.78 -38.20
C PHE A 80 3.90 3.67 -36.97
N GLU A 81 3.31 4.86 -37.03
CA GLU A 81 3.04 5.69 -35.87
C GLU A 81 1.60 5.48 -35.41
N ALA A 82 1.43 5.08 -34.16
CA ALA A 82 0.10 5.03 -33.54
C ALA A 82 0.11 5.62 -32.14
N HIS A 83 -0.92 6.44 -31.88
CA HIS A 83 -1.19 7.06 -30.60
C HIS A 83 -2.24 6.23 -29.87
N TYR A 84 -1.83 5.54 -28.81
CA TYR A 84 -2.77 4.80 -27.96
C TYR A 84 -2.93 5.54 -26.63
N PRO A 85 -4.17 5.91 -26.26
CA PRO A 85 -4.43 6.43 -24.92
C PRO A 85 -4.10 5.33 -23.90
N TYR A 86 -3.24 5.67 -22.95
CA TYR A 86 -2.74 4.75 -21.94
C TYR A 86 -3.24 5.16 -20.56
N ALA A 87 -3.53 4.11 -19.82
CA ALA A 87 -4.01 4.08 -18.47
C ALA A 87 -2.85 4.08 -17.48
N PRO A 88 -2.75 4.96 -16.47
CA PRO A 88 -1.69 4.86 -15.46
C PRO A 88 -1.86 3.68 -14.49
N TRP A 89 -3.08 3.14 -14.37
CA TRP A 89 -3.41 2.10 -13.38
C TRP A 89 -2.69 0.74 -13.54
N PRO A 90 -2.41 0.20 -14.75
CA PRO A 90 -1.67 -1.04 -14.90
C PRO A 90 -0.22 -0.93 -14.39
N SER A 91 0.41 0.24 -14.54
CA SER A 91 1.75 0.51 -13.98
C SER A 91 1.74 0.52 -12.45
N MET A 92 0.68 1.07 -11.84
CA MET A 92 0.51 1.06 -10.38
C MET A 92 0.27 -0.35 -9.83
N MET A 93 -0.52 -1.18 -10.53
CA MET A 93 -0.76 -2.57 -10.13
C MET A 93 0.51 -3.42 -10.22
N GLY A 94 1.37 -3.17 -11.22
CA GLY A 94 2.68 -3.80 -11.31
C GLY A 94 3.54 -3.56 -10.07
N LEU A 95 3.61 -2.32 -9.60
CA LEU A 95 4.35 -1.95 -8.38
C LEU A 95 3.77 -2.55 -7.10
N LEU A 96 2.44 -2.66 -6.99
CA LEU A 96 1.82 -3.31 -5.83
C LEU A 96 2.10 -4.82 -5.81
N SER A 97 2.10 -5.46 -6.98
CA SER A 97 2.36 -6.90 -7.10
C SER A 97 3.79 -7.28 -6.71
N THR A 98 4.78 -6.42 -7.00
CA THR A 98 6.17 -6.66 -6.61
C THR A 98 6.38 -6.52 -5.11
N VAL A 99 5.66 -5.61 -4.44
CA VAL A 99 5.73 -5.44 -2.98
C VAL A 99 5.09 -6.61 -2.25
N SER A 100 3.98 -7.17 -2.76
CA SER A 100 3.31 -8.34 -2.16
C SER A 100 4.14 -9.63 -2.23
N TRP A 101 5.18 -9.67 -3.08
CA TRP A 101 6.01 -10.87 -3.27
C TRP A 101 7.31 -10.83 -2.45
N ILE A 102 7.53 -9.80 -1.63
CA ILE A 102 8.68 -9.74 -0.71
C ILE A 102 8.30 -10.47 0.58
N PRO A 103 8.82 -11.67 0.86
CA PRO A 103 8.66 -12.28 2.16
C PRO A 103 9.51 -11.50 3.17
N PHE A 104 8.86 -10.99 4.22
CA PHE A 104 9.54 -10.51 5.43
C PHE A 104 9.85 -11.68 6.36
#